data_AF-A0A3B8UD06-F1
#
_entry.id   AF-A0A3B8UD06-F1
#
_cell.length_a   1.000
_cell.length_b   1.000
_cell.length_c   1.000
_cell.angle_alpha   90.00
_cell.angle_beta   90.00
_cell.angle_gamma   90.00
#
_symmetry.space_group_name_H-M   'P 1'
#
loop_
_entity.id
_entity.type
_entity.pdbx_description
1 polymer ?
#
loop_
_entity_poly.entity_id
_entity_poly.type
_entity_poly.pdbx_seq_one_letter_code
_entity_poly.pdbx_strand_id
1 'polypeptide(L)' 'MEVQDDAFVLSARAHGDTGAVVDLLTERLGRRAAYVAGGASRRMRPFLQP' A
#
# COMPACT_ATOMS: atom_id res chain seq x y z
N MET A 1 6.53 15.19 -5.64
CA MET A 1 5.19 15.61 -5.18
C MET A 1 4.81 14.66 -4.08
N GLU A 2 4.63 15.15 -2.88
CA GLU A 2 4.32 14.35 -1.70
C GLU A 2 2.86 14.61 -1.34
N VAL A 3 2.12 13.55 -1.01
CA VAL A 3 0.71 13.61 -0.65
C VAL A 3 0.52 12.82 0.63
N GLN A 4 -0.31 13.36 1.51
CA GLN A 4 -0.76 12.72 2.73
C GLN A 4 -2.28 12.72 2.71
N ASP A 5 -2.88 11.56 2.92
CA ASP A 5 -4.32 11.37 2.92
C ASP A 5 -4.64 10.13 3.76
N ASP A 6 -5.85 10.10 4.32
CA ASP A 6 -6.38 8.90 4.96
C ASP A 6 -6.83 7.92 3.87
N ALA A 7 -6.54 6.63 4.08
CA ALA A 7 -6.79 5.61 3.07
C ALA A 7 -7.08 4.23 3.64
N PHE A 8 -7.94 3.50 2.94
CA PHE A 8 -8.14 2.06 3.14
C PHE A 8 -7.30 1.27 2.16
N VAL A 9 -6.72 0.16 2.62
CA VAL A 9 -6.11 -0.82 1.73
C VAL A 9 -7.21 -1.62 1.05
N LEU A 10 -7.14 -1.74 -0.27
CA LEU A 10 -8.07 -2.56 -1.05
C LEU A 10 -7.45 -3.90 -1.41
N SER A 11 -6.17 -3.88 -1.76
CA SER A 11 -5.37 -5.10 -1.98
C SER A 11 -3.88 -4.80 -1.83
N ALA A 12 -3.11 -5.82 -1.46
CA ALA A 12 -1.66 -5.75 -1.44
C ALA A 12 -1.09 -7.01 -2.09
N ARG A 13 -0.18 -6.81 -3.06
CA ARG A 13 0.51 -7.91 -3.77
C ARG A 13 2.01 -7.76 -3.59
N ALA A 14 2.68 -8.82 -3.14
CA ALA A 14 4.14 -8.86 -3.09
C ALA A 14 4.74 -8.56 -4.48
N HIS A 15 5.79 -7.74 -4.52
CA HIS A 15 6.43 -7.29 -5.74
C HIS A 15 7.94 -7.17 -5.55
N GLY A 16 8.71 -7.87 -6.38
CA GLY A 16 10.15 -8.04 -6.20
C GLY A 16 10.47 -8.81 -4.92
N ASP A 17 11.70 -8.66 -4.44
CA ASP A 17 12.21 -9.45 -3.32
C ASP A 17 11.67 -8.99 -1.96
N THR A 18 11.36 -7.70 -1.82
CA THR A 18 10.99 -7.11 -0.51
C THR A 18 9.76 -6.21 -0.55
N GLY A 19 9.30 -5.77 -1.73
CA GLY A 19 8.25 -4.77 -1.86
C GLY A 19 6.84 -5.33 -1.96
N ALA A 20 5.86 -4.43 -1.95
CA ALA A 20 4.49 -4.74 -2.35
C ALA A 20 3.90 -3.59 -3.16
N VAL A 21 3.04 -3.90 -4.13
CA VAL A 21 2.14 -2.93 -4.75
C VAL A 21 0.82 -2.99 -4.00
N VAL A 22 0.37 -1.83 -3.52
CA VAL A 22 -0.82 -1.68 -2.69
C VAL A 22 -1.82 -0.78 -3.40
N ASP A 23 -3.02 -1.29 -3.60
CA ASP A 23 -4.16 -0.49 -4.03
C ASP A 23 -4.83 0.14 -2.81
N LEU A 24 -5.06 1.44 -2.87
CA LEU A 24 -5.59 2.27 -1.80
C LEU A 24 -6.85 3.00 -2.28
N LEU A 25 -7.85 3.11 -1.41
CA LEU A 25 -8.93 4.08 -1.55
C LEU A 25 -8.66 5.23 -0.58
N THR A 26 -8.26 6.37 -1.15
CA THR A 26 -7.99 7.59 -0.39
C THR A 26 -9.27 8.43 -0.27
N GLU A 27 -9.44 9.17 0.83
CA GLU A 27 -10.62 10.01 1.05
C GLU A 27 -10.76 11.09 -0.02
N ARG A 28 -9.67 11.77 -0.39
CA ARG A 28 -9.74 12.97 -1.25
C ARG A 28 -9.29 12.73 -2.68
N LEU A 29 -8.44 11.74 -2.93
CA LEU A 29 -7.82 11.50 -4.24
C LEU A 29 -8.38 10.27 -4.96
N GLY A 30 -9.37 9.60 -4.36
CA GLY A 30 -9.98 8.38 -4.89
C GLY A 30 -9.03 7.20 -4.87
N ARG A 31 -9.13 6.32 -5.88
CA ARG A 31 -8.30 5.12 -5.97
C ARG A 31 -6.88 5.45 -6.44
N ARG A 32 -5.89 4.94 -5.73
CA ARG A 32 -4.46 5.10 -6.05
C ARG A 32 -3.72 3.79 -5.82
N ALA A 33 -2.62 3.59 -6.53
CA ALA A 33 -1.68 2.50 -6.28
C ALA A 33 -0.36 3.07 -5.75
N ALA A 34 0.25 2.38 -4.79
CA ALA A 34 1.53 2.76 -4.20
C ALA A 34 2.46 1.55 -4.10
N TYR A 35 3.75 1.79 -4.31
CA TYR A 35 4.78 0.82 -3.97
C TYR A 35 5.23 1.02 -2.52
N VAL A 36 5.18 -0.05 -1.72
CA VAL A 36 5.64 -0.06 -0.34
C VAL A 36 6.92 -0.87 -0.28
N ALA A 37 8.05 -0.18 -0.13
CA ALA A 37 9.33 -0.83 0.14
C ALA A 37 9.25 -1.64 1.45
N GLY A 38 9.70 -2.89 1.43
CA GLY A 38 9.55 -3.78 2.58
C GLY A 38 8.12 -4.30 2.78
N GLY A 39 7.17 -4.00 1.89
CA GLY A 39 5.77 -4.41 1.99
C GLY A 39 5.55 -5.93 1.99
N ALA A 40 6.44 -6.72 1.40
CA ALA A 40 6.40 -8.18 1.48
C ALA A 40 6.94 -8.74 2.80
N SER A 41 7.60 -7.92 3.63
CA SER A 41 8.19 -8.37 4.89
C SER A 41 7.13 -8.81 5.89
N ARG A 42 7.48 -9.77 6.75
CA ARG A 42 6.61 -10.24 7.85
C ARG A 42 6.22 -9.11 8.82
N ARG A 43 7.06 -8.08 8.94
CA ARG A 43 6.82 -6.92 9.81
C ARG A 43 5.80 -5.95 9.21
N MET A 44 5.85 -5.70 7.90
CA MET A 44 4.99 -4.72 7.24
C MET A 44 3.65 -5.31 6.80
N ARG A 45 3.63 -6.56 6.35
CA ARG A 45 2.45 -7.23 5.79
C ARG A 45 1.17 -7.12 6.66
N PRO A 46 1.21 -7.16 8.00
CA PRO A 46 0.01 -6.98 8.83
C PRO A 46 -0.64 -5.60 8.71
N PHE A 47 0.09 -4.56 8.31
CA PHE A 47 -0.44 -3.21 8.10
C PHE A 47 -1.04 -3.01 6.71
N LEU A 48 -0.81 -3.95 5.79
CA LEU A 48 -1.29 -3.92 4.40
C LEU A 48 -2.46 -4.88 4.18
N GLN A 49 -3.24 -5.15 5.22
CA GLN A 49 -4.44 -5.98 5.12
C GLN A 49 -5.63 -5.12 4.65
N PRO A 50 -6.48 -5.63 3.75
CA PRO A 50 -7.75 -5.01 3.41
C PRO A 50 -8.68 -4.88 4.62
#